data_AF-A0A975J8F1-F1
#
_entry.id   AF-A0A975J8F1-F1
#
_cell.length_a   1.000
_cell.length_b   1.000
_cell.length_c   1.000
_cell.angle_alpha   90.00
_cell.angle_beta   90.00
_cell.angle_gamma   90.00
#
_symmetry.space_group_name_H-M   'P 1'
#
loop_
_entity.id
_entity.type
_entity.pdbx_description
1 polymer ?
#
loop_
_entity_poly.entity_id
_entity_poly.type
_entity_poly.pdbx_seq_one_letter_code
_entity_poly.pdbx_strand_id
1 'polypeptide(L)'
;MILKKELHRIQSYITNFPDMNICVLAGSKKLGEMYWNAIRKAINYKGEKPFIVSSRSKCNDGINFKNSLIIVCSKWWENPESRAFYDGYFRIANFAVVIGEIDWNY
;
A
#
# COMPACT_ATOMS: atom_id res chain seq x y z
N MET A 1 -9.87 -11.27 1.93
CA MET A 1 -10.96 -10.31 1.68
C MET A 1 -10.55 -8.90 2.09
N ILE A 2 -10.54 -7.91 1.18
CA ILE A 2 -10.34 -6.51 1.59
C ILE A 2 -11.58 -6.08 2.34
N LEU A 3 -11.43 -5.65 3.58
CA LEU A 3 -12.58 -5.28 4.39
C LEU A 3 -13.12 -3.92 3.93
N LYS A 4 -14.45 -3.74 3.89
CA LYS A 4 -15.08 -2.45 3.53
C LYS A 4 -14.52 -1.28 4.35
N LYS A 5 -14.19 -1.49 5.62
CA LYS A 5 -13.56 -0.49 6.49
C LYS A 5 -12.18 -0.04 5.99
N GLU A 6 -11.40 -0.93 5.38
CA GLU A 6 -10.07 -0.62 4.84
C GLU A 6 -10.20 0.22 3.58
N LEU A 7 -11.11 -0.16 2.67
CA LEU A 7 -11.44 0.62 1.48
C LEU A 7 -11.92 2.03 1.84
N HIS A 8 -12.81 2.15 2.83
CA HIS A 8 -13.29 3.45 3.29
C HIS A 8 -12.18 4.32 3.88
N ARG A 9 -11.26 3.74 4.67
CA ARG A 9 -10.08 4.45 5.18
C ARG A 9 -9.18 4.93 4.05
N ILE A 10 -8.86 4.06 3.09
CA ILE A 10 -8.03 4.41 1.93
C ILE A 10 -8.67 5.55 1.14
N GLN A 11 -9.97 5.44 0.85
CA GLN A 11 -10.71 6.48 0.13
C GLN A 11 -10.69 7.81 0.91
N SER A 12 -10.94 7.77 2.21
CA SER A 12 -10.90 8.96 3.07
C SER A 12 -9.53 9.64 3.07
N TYR A 13 -8.44 8.87 3.17
CA TYR A 13 -7.09 9.45 3.13
C TYR A 13 -6.77 10.07 1.77
N ILE A 14 -7.11 9.40 0.66
CA ILE A 14 -6.86 9.93 -0.68
C ILE A 14 -7.67 11.21 -0.93
N THR A 15 -8.94 11.25 -0.51
CA THR A 15 -9.79 12.43 -0.70
C THR A 15 -9.34 13.62 0.14
N ASN A 16 -8.93 13.39 1.38
CA ASN A 16 -8.52 14.46 2.30
C ASN A 16 -7.08 14.94 2.07
N PHE A 17 -6.23 14.12 1.44
CA PHE A 17 -4.82 14.41 1.19
C PHE A 17 -4.45 14.09 -0.26
N PRO A 18 -4.91 14.88 -1.24
CA PRO A 18 -4.75 14.59 -2.66
C PRO A 18 -3.29 14.62 -3.14
N ASP A 19 -2.42 15.40 -2.49
CA ASP A 19 -0.99 15.54 -2.85
C ASP A 19 -0.10 14.48 -2.21
N MET A 20 -0.69 13.48 -1.54
CA MET A 20 0.04 12.43 -0.85
C MET A 20 0.43 11.31 -1.82
N ASN A 21 1.65 10.80 -1.68
CA ASN A 21 2.09 9.64 -2.44
C ASN A 21 1.35 8.37 -1.96
N ILE A 22 1.11 7.44 -2.88
CA ILE A 22 0.54 6.14 -2.53
C ILE A 22 1.63 5.09 -2.68
N CYS A 23 1.93 4.37 -1.60
CA CYS A 23 2.91 3.29 -1.58
C CYS A 23 2.22 1.96 -1.26
N VAL A 24 2.47 0.95 -2.07
CA VAL A 24 1.92 -0.40 -1.87
C VAL A 24 3.07 -1.36 -1.56
N LEU A 25 3.07 -1.95 -0.37
CA LEU A 25 4.06 -2.94 0.05
C LEU A 25 3.49 -4.34 -0.19
N ALA A 26 4.16 -5.15 -1.00
CA ALA A 26 3.69 -6.51 -1.32
C ALA A 26 4.84 -7.50 -1.53
N GLY A 27 4.60 -8.81 -1.37
CA GLY A 27 5.64 -9.82 -1.53
C GLY A 27 6.26 -9.88 -2.95
N SER A 28 5.55 -9.35 -3.95
CA SER A 28 6.03 -9.19 -5.32
C SER A 28 5.37 -7.98 -5.97
N LYS A 29 6.01 -7.43 -7.02
CA LYS A 29 5.42 -6.34 -7.81
C LYS A 29 4.05 -6.72 -8.39
N LYS A 30 3.95 -7.92 -8.98
CA LYS A 30 2.68 -8.45 -9.53
C LYS A 30 1.57 -8.47 -8.49
N LEU A 31 1.87 -8.92 -7.27
CA LEU A 31 0.90 -8.95 -6.19
C LEU A 31 0.46 -7.53 -5.80
N GLY A 32 1.41 -6.59 -5.67
CA GLY A 32 1.09 -5.19 -5.39
C GLY A 32 0.21 -4.55 -6.46
N GLU A 33 0.47 -4.83 -7.74
CA GLU A 33 -0.35 -4.35 -8.85
C GLU A 33 -1.77 -4.92 -8.80
N MET A 34 -1.90 -6.21 -8.48
CA MET A 34 -3.22 -6.83 -8.32
C MET A 34 -4.02 -6.18 -7.19
N TYR A 35 -3.39 -5.98 -6.02
CA TYR A 35 -4.04 -5.32 -4.89
C TYR A 35 -4.44 -3.90 -5.22
N TRP A 36 -3.54 -3.13 -5.83
CA TRP A 36 -3.85 -1.77 -6.24
C TRP A 36 -5.00 -1.71 -7.25
N ASN A 37 -5.01 -2.62 -8.23
CA ASN A 37 -6.06 -2.67 -9.24
C ASN A 37 -7.44 -2.97 -8.63
N ALA A 38 -7.50 -3.82 -7.60
CA ALA A 38 -8.74 -4.09 -6.87
C ALA A 38 -9.18 -2.85 -6.07
N ILE A 39 -8.27 -2.23 -5.32
CA ILE A 39 -8.55 -1.03 -4.51
C ILE A 39 -9.04 0.11 -5.38
N ARG A 40 -8.28 0.46 -6.44
CA ARG A 40 -8.63 1.59 -7.33
C ARG A 40 -10.00 1.40 -7.98
N LYS A 41 -10.35 0.16 -8.36
CA LYS A 41 -11.66 -0.18 -8.94
C LYS A 41 -12.75 0.03 -7.90
N ALA A 42 -12.56 -0.49 -6.69
CA ALA A 42 -13.54 -0.41 -5.61
C ALA A 42 -13.83 1.02 -5.15
N ILE A 43 -12.82 1.90 -5.12
CA ILE A 43 -12.99 3.31 -4.70
C ILE A 43 -13.11 4.28 -5.89
N ASN A 44 -13.17 3.77 -7.12
CA ASN A 44 -13.20 4.54 -8.37
C ASN A 44 -12.10 5.62 -8.47
N TYR A 45 -10.87 5.27 -8.07
CA TYR A 45 -9.73 6.19 -8.09
C TYR A 45 -9.11 6.30 -9.49
N LYS A 46 -8.92 7.55 -9.95
CA LYS A 46 -8.41 7.89 -11.29
C LYS A 46 -7.09 8.68 -11.28
N GLY A 47 -6.49 8.89 -10.10
CA GLY A 47 -5.24 9.62 -9.97
C GLY A 47 -4.01 8.80 -10.33
N GLU A 48 -2.85 9.24 -9.84
CA GLU A 48 -1.56 8.65 -10.18
C GLU A 48 -1.39 7.20 -9.73
N LYS A 49 -0.53 6.45 -10.44
CA LYS A 49 -0.19 5.07 -10.07
C LYS A 49 0.65 5.08 -8.78
N PRO A 50 0.48 4.07 -7.92
CA PRO A 50 1.23 3.98 -6.68
C PRO A 50 2.66 3.54 -6.95
N PHE A 51 3.53 3.84 -6.00
CA PHE A 51 4.84 3.21 -5.90
C PHE A 51 4.68 1.83 -5.28
N ILE A 52 5.06 0.78 -6.02
CA ILE A 52 4.95 -0.60 -5.54
C ILE A 52 6.32 -1.05 -5.04
N VAL A 53 6.43 -1.24 -3.74
CA VAL A 53 7.63 -1.77 -3.09
C VAL A 53 7.42 -3.26 -2.88
N SER A 54 8.34 -4.04 -3.45
CA SER A 54 8.37 -5.49 -3.21
C SER A 54 9.49 -5.88 -2.27
N SER A 55 9.32 -6.97 -1.52
CA SER A 55 10.38 -7.47 -0.64
C SER A 55 11.66 -7.85 -1.38
N ARG A 56 11.62 -8.03 -2.70
CA ARG A 56 12.80 -8.32 -3.55
C ARG A 56 13.43 -7.05 -4.15
N SER A 57 12.83 -5.87 -3.93
CA SER A 57 13.35 -4.61 -4.48
C SER A 57 14.51 -4.11 -3.62
N LYS A 58 15.71 -3.98 -4.22
CA LYS A 58 16.93 -3.54 -3.54
C LYS A 58 17.11 -2.02 -3.49
N CYS A 59 16.32 -1.26 -4.26
CA CYS A 59 16.37 0.20 -4.27
C CYS A 59 14.98 0.75 -3.95
N ASN A 60 14.87 1.49 -2.84
CA ASN A 60 13.70 2.30 -2.48
C ASN A 60 14.08 3.79 -2.35
N ASP A 61 15.24 4.15 -2.90
CA ASP A 61 15.77 5.51 -2.86
C ASP A 61 14.84 6.47 -3.60
N GLY A 62 14.54 7.61 -2.97
CA GLY A 62 13.66 8.64 -3.51
C GLY A 62 12.18 8.51 -3.13
N ILE A 63 11.75 7.45 -2.44
CA ILE A 63 10.38 7.37 -1.93
C ILE A 63 10.25 8.24 -0.66
N ASN A 64 9.46 9.30 -0.75
CA ASN A 64 9.15 10.15 0.40
C ASN A 64 8.04 9.54 1.25
N PHE A 65 8.37 8.56 2.10
CA PHE A 65 7.40 7.88 2.97
C PHE A 65 6.69 8.83 3.95
N LYS A 66 7.30 9.97 4.31
CA LYS A 66 6.72 10.92 5.25
C LYS A 66 5.41 11.52 4.74
N ASN A 67 5.31 11.79 3.44
CA ASN A 67 4.07 12.22 2.80
C ASN A 67 3.48 11.10 1.94
N SER A 68 3.34 9.90 2.52
CA SER A 68 2.76 8.75 1.85
C SER A 68 1.66 8.08 2.66
N LEU A 69 0.68 7.54 1.93
CA LEU A 69 -0.19 6.47 2.40
C LEU A 69 0.49 5.13 2.08
N ILE A 70 0.80 4.36 3.12
CA ILE A 70 1.31 3.01 3.00
C ILE A 70 0.15 2.01 3.03
N ILE A 71 0.05 1.19 2.00
CA ILE A 71 -0.88 0.06 1.91
C ILE A 71 -0.05 -1.22 1.98
N VAL A 72 -0.15 -1.94 3.09
CA VAL A 72 0.58 -3.21 3.28
C VAL A 72 -0.32 -4.36 2.85
N CYS A 73 0.08 -5.09 1.82
CA CYS A 73 -0.74 -6.13 1.20
C CYS A 73 -0.22 -7.54 1.52
N SER A 74 -1.15 -8.44 1.83
CA SER A 74 -0.86 -9.83 2.19
C SER A 74 0.11 -9.91 3.37
N LYS A 75 0.74 -11.07 3.58
CA LYS A 75 1.70 -11.36 4.64
C LYS A 75 3.08 -10.72 4.41
N TRP A 76 3.14 -9.52 3.83
CA TRP A 76 4.42 -8.86 3.53
C TRP A 76 5.28 -8.66 4.79
N TRP A 77 4.64 -8.44 5.94
CA TRP A 77 5.28 -8.32 7.25
C TRP A 77 5.89 -9.62 7.80
N GLU A 78 5.57 -10.79 7.23
CA GLU A 78 6.15 -12.08 7.66
C GLU A 78 7.55 -12.30 7.09
N ASN A 79 7.97 -11.50 6.10
CA ASN A 79 9.32 -11.59 5.56
C ASN A 79 10.35 -10.96 6.54
N PRO A 80 11.39 -11.68 6.98
CA PRO A 80 12.40 -11.10 7.87
C PRO A 80 13.09 -9.86 7.28
N GLU A 81 13.32 -9.81 5.96
CA GLU A 81 13.92 -8.67 5.27
C GLU A 81 12.98 -7.45 5.22
N SER A 82 11.66 -7.69 5.30
CA SER A 82 10.67 -6.61 5.35
C SER A 82 10.56 -5.97 6.72
N ARG A 83 11.03 -6.64 7.79
CA ARG A 83 10.96 -6.14 9.17
C ARG A 83 11.81 -4.88 9.37
N ALA A 84 13.03 -4.86 8.83
CA ALA A 84 13.90 -3.67 8.88
C ALA A 84 13.30 -2.48 8.11
N PHE A 85 12.69 -2.76 6.95
CA PHE A 85 11.96 -1.74 6.18
C PHE A 85 10.73 -1.25 6.94
N TYR A 86 9.97 -2.17 7.55
CA TYR A 86 8.78 -1.86 8.33
C TYR A 86 9.14 -0.96 9.53
N ASP A 87 10.16 -1.30 10.30
CA ASP A 87 10.55 -0.55 11.50
C ASP A 87 11.04 0.87 11.19
N GLY A 88 11.69 1.09 10.04
CA GLY A 88 12.14 2.41 9.60
C GLY A 88 11.05 3.25 8.93
N TYR A 89 10.36 2.69 7.94
CA TYR A 89 9.48 3.46 7.05
C TYR A 89 8.02 3.53 7.51
N PHE A 90 7.53 2.50 8.20
CA PHE A 90 6.16 2.50 8.71
C PHE A 90 5.98 3.53 9.83
N ARG A 91 7.02 3.75 10.64
CA ARG A 91 6.99 4.74 11.74
C ARG A 91 6.98 6.18 11.28
N ILE A 92 7.47 6.46 10.07
CA ILE A 92 7.55 7.82 9.53
C ILE A 92 6.40 8.14 8.58
N ALA A 93 5.59 7.15 8.20
CA ALA A 93 4.47 7.36 7.28
C ALA A 93 3.33 8.12 7.95
N ASN A 94 2.72 9.05 7.20
CA ASN A 94 1.54 9.78 7.67
C ASN A 94 0.35 8.85 7.91
N PHE A 95 0.15 7.88 7.02
CA PHE A 95 -0.94 6.91 7.16
C PHE A 95 -0.51 5.51 6.73
N ALA A 96 -1.07 4.51 7.41
CA ALA A 96 -0.89 3.13 7.03
C ALA A 96 -2.18 2.30 7.15
N VAL A 97 -2.41 1.43 6.18
CA VAL A 97 -3.50 0.47 6.14
C VAL A 97 -2.94 -0.90 5.79
N VAL A 98 -3.26 -1.90 6.60
CA VAL A 98 -2.87 -3.29 6.37
C VAL A 98 -4.07 -4.03 5.77
N ILE A 99 -3.85 -4.72 4.65
CA ILE A 99 -4.84 -5.53 3.94
C ILE A 99 -4.32 -6.97 3.89
N GLY A 100 -4.91 -7.84 4.69
CA GLY A 100 -4.41 -9.21 4.88
C GLY A 100 -4.66 -10.14 3.69
N GLU A 101 -5.81 -10.04 3.02
CA GLU A 101 -6.17 -10.93 1.91
C GLU A 101 -7.10 -10.21 0.93
N ILE A 102 -7.16 -10.62 -0.34
CA ILE A 102 -8.19 -10.20 -1.30
C ILE A 102 -9.23 -11.29 -1.49
N ASP A 103 -10.49 -10.91 -1.63
CA ASP A 103 -11.54 -11.77 -2.20
C ASP A 103 -11.69 -11.37 -3.67
N TRP A 104 -11.48 -12.33 -4.58
CA TRP A 104 -11.37 -12.07 -6.01
C TRP A 104 -12.73 -11.96 -6.73
N ASN A 105 -13.85 -12.05 -5.99
CA ASN A 105 -15.20 -12.03 -6.54
C ASN A 105 -15.77 -10.60 -6.80
N TYR A 106 -14.93 -9.59 -7.06
CA TYR A 106 -15.33 -8.17 -7.27
C TYR A 106 -15.05 -7.60 -8.67
#